data_AF-A0AA41V3B8-F1
#
_entry.id   AF-A0AA41V3B8-F1
#
_cell.length_a   1.000
_cell.length_b   1.000
_cell.length_c   1.000
_cell.angle_alpha   90.00
_cell.angle_beta   90.00
_cell.angle_gamma   90.00
#
_symmetry.space_group_name_H-M   'P 1'
#
loop_
_entity.id
_entity.type
_entity.pdbx_description
1 polymer ?
#
loop_
_entity_poly.entity_id
_entity_poly.type
_entity_poly.pdbx_seq_one_letter_code
_entity_poly.pdbx_strand_id
1 'polypeptide(L)'
;MKGLEQPDTVNWMDKFFRSNGFRVNVIEYNEVAENLSRDPPSGDSKNILFVAEQLRLSDSQMESWRAQFQRVEEEGDEDGFED
;
A
#
# COMPACT_ATOMS: atom_id res chain seq x y z
N MET A 1 -20.54 -14.95 -7.05
CA MET A 1 -19.44 -15.07 -6.08
C MET A 1 -19.19 -13.66 -5.56
N LYS A 2 -19.46 -13.43 -4.28
CA LYS A 2 -19.35 -12.11 -3.65
C LYS A 2 -17.88 -11.69 -3.72
N GLY A 3 -17.63 -10.49 -4.26
CA GLY A 3 -16.30 -9.88 -4.30
C GLY A 3 -15.67 -9.93 -2.92
N LEU A 4 -14.44 -10.43 -2.85
CA LEU A 4 -13.61 -10.17 -1.70
C LEU A 4 -13.40 -8.67 -1.67
N GLU A 5 -14.08 -7.99 -0.75
CA GLU A 5 -13.61 -6.72 -0.24
C GLU A 5 -12.18 -6.97 0.29
N GLN A 6 -11.18 -6.59 -0.51
CA GLN A 6 -9.79 -6.42 -0.07
C GLN A 6 -9.41 -4.93 0.11
N PRO A 7 -10.28 -4.01 0.58
CA PRO A 7 -9.86 -2.62 0.77
C PRO A 7 -8.78 -2.52 1.86
N ASP A 8 -8.76 -3.42 2.85
CA ASP A 8 -7.85 -3.32 3.99
C ASP A 8 -6.39 -3.58 3.62
N THR A 9 -6.09 -4.66 2.87
CA THR A 9 -4.69 -5.02 2.58
C THR A 9 -4.04 -4.02 1.63
N VAL A 10 -4.74 -3.60 0.57
CA VAL A 10 -4.19 -2.65 -0.41
C VAL A 10 -3.97 -1.28 0.24
N ASN A 11 -4.94 -0.80 1.03
CA ASN A 11 -4.82 0.47 1.75
C ASN A 11 -3.74 0.40 2.83
N TRP A 12 -3.67 -0.70 3.60
CA TRP A 12 -2.60 -0.92 4.58
C TRP A 12 -1.21 -0.93 3.93
N MET A 13 -1.04 -1.66 2.82
CA MET A 13 0.23 -1.66 2.07
C MET A 13 0.56 -0.26 1.57
N ASP A 14 -0.40 0.45 0.99
CA ASP A 14 -0.20 1.80 0.49
C ASP A 14 0.31 2.75 1.58
N LYS A 15 -0.34 2.75 2.75
CA LYS A 15 0.10 3.53 3.93
C LYS A 15 1.49 3.12 4.42
N PHE A 16 1.72 1.82 4.56
CA PHE A 16 2.99 1.28 5.04
C PHE A 16 4.17 1.66 4.13
N PHE A 17 4.03 1.51 2.82
CA PHE A 17 5.09 1.89 1.89
C PHE A 17 5.27 3.41 1.83
N ARG A 18 4.20 4.20 1.83
CA ARG A 18 4.29 5.68 1.81
C ARG A 18 4.95 6.26 3.04
N SER A 19 4.72 5.72 4.23
CA SER A 19 5.39 6.18 5.46
C SER A 19 6.91 5.92 5.43
N ASN A 20 7.33 4.94 4.64
CA ASN A 20 8.73 4.60 4.40
C ASN A 20 9.32 5.27 3.16
N GLY A 21 8.59 6.18 2.50
CA GLY A 21 9.08 6.89 1.32
C GLY A 21 9.07 6.06 0.04
N PHE A 22 8.14 5.11 -0.06
CA PHE A 22 7.92 4.30 -1.25
C PHE A 22 6.52 4.53 -1.81
N ARG A 23 6.39 4.49 -3.12
CA ARG A 23 5.10 4.29 -3.79
C ARG A 23 4.97 2.82 -4.15
N VAL A 24 3.87 2.18 -3.75
CA VAL A 24 3.62 0.77 -4.03
C VAL A 24 2.49 0.62 -5.05
N ASN A 25 2.61 -0.37 -5.93
CA ASN A 25 1.52 -0.85 -6.78
C ASN A 25 1.40 -2.36 -6.63
N VAL A 26 0.22 -2.86 -6.26
CA VAL A 26 -0.07 -4.30 -6.21
C VAL A 26 -0.33 -4.76 -7.64
N ILE A 27 0.28 -5.88 -8.02
CA ILE A 27 0.15 -6.44 -9.38
C ILE A 27 -0.47 -7.83 -9.33
N GLU A 28 -1.24 -8.17 -10.35
CA GLU A 28 -1.93 -9.45 -10.43
C GLU A 28 -1.00 -10.54 -10.97
N TYR A 29 -1.12 -11.77 -10.45
CA TYR A 29 -0.35 -12.92 -10.94
C TYR A 29 -0.57 -13.19 -12.43
N ASN A 30 -1.79 -12.97 -12.92
CA ASN A 30 -2.14 -13.16 -14.33
C ASN A 30 -1.37 -12.20 -15.22
N GLU A 31 -1.27 -10.92 -14.84
CA GLU A 31 -0.52 -9.91 -15.59
C GLU A 31 0.96 -10.28 -15.70
N VAL A 32 1.57 -10.77 -14.63
CA VAL A 32 2.98 -11.21 -14.63
C VAL A 32 3.16 -12.48 -15.46
N ALA A 33 2.24 -13.45 -15.36
CA ALA A 33 2.30 -14.70 -16.11
C ALA A 33 2.19 -14.46 -17.62
N GLU A 34 1.25 -13.60 -18.05
CA GLU A 34 1.08 -13.18 -19.45
C GLU A 34 2.35 -12.52 -19.99
N ASN A 35 2.91 -11.57 -19.26
CA ASN A 35 4.15 -10.88 -19.64
C ASN A 35 5.35 -11.84 -19.78
N LEU A 36 5.36 -12.94 -19.02
CA LEU A 36 6.42 -13.96 -19.08
C LEU A 36 6.09 -15.13 -20.02
N SER A 37 4.95 -15.12 -20.71
CA SER A 37 4.45 -16.25 -21.52
C SER A 37 4.43 -17.57 -20.73
N ARG A 38 3.98 -17.50 -19.48
CA ARG A 38 3.85 -18.63 -18.56
C ARG A 38 2.40 -18.78 -18.13
N ASP A 39 2.04 -20.00 -17.72
CA ASP A 39 0.74 -20.23 -17.11
C ASP A 39 0.69 -19.60 -15.70
N PRO A 40 -0.43 -18.94 -15.33
CA PRO A 40 -0.61 -18.44 -13.98
C PRO A 40 -0.65 -19.62 -12.98
N PRO A 41 -0.24 -19.40 -11.72
CA PRO A 41 -0.27 -20.44 -10.70
C PRO A 41 -1.69 -21.01 -10.54
N SER A 42 -1.80 -22.33 -10.53
CA SER A 42 -3.07 -23.07 -10.54
C SER A 42 -3.77 -23.17 -9.18
N GLY A 43 -3.40 -22.32 -8.20
CA GLY A 43 -3.98 -22.33 -6.85
C GLY A 43 -3.91 -20.97 -6.16
N ASP A 44 -4.56 -20.89 -5.00
CA ASP A 44 -4.60 -19.68 -4.18
C ASP A 44 -3.18 -19.30 -3.74
N SER A 45 -2.68 -18.23 -4.34
CA SER A 45 -1.35 -17.71 -4.05
C SER A 45 -1.39 -16.99 -2.70
N LYS A 46 -0.64 -17.49 -1.71
CA LYS A 46 -0.53 -16.84 -0.38
C LYS A 46 0.33 -15.58 -0.39
N ASN A 47 1.07 -15.34 -1.48
CA ASN A 47 1.98 -14.22 -1.61
C ASN A 47 1.30 -13.08 -2.38
N ILE A 48 1.68 -11.85 -2.05
CA ILE A 48 1.22 -10.65 -2.76
C ILE A 48 2.37 -10.19 -3.66
N LEU A 49 2.08 -9.98 -4.94
CA LEU A 49 3.04 -9.37 -5.86
C LEU A 49 2.86 -7.85 -5.84
N PHE A 50 3.97 -7.13 -5.78
CA PHE A 50 3.96 -5.68 -5.79
C PHE A 50 5.23 -5.12 -6.42
N VAL A 51 5.14 -3.88 -6.89
CA VAL A 51 6.28 -3.04 -7.29
C VAL A 51 6.36 -1.87 -6.32
N ALA A 52 7.54 -1.63 -5.74
CA ALA A 52 7.79 -0.47 -4.90
C ALA A 52 8.82 0.44 -5.56
N GLU A 53 8.48 1.72 -5.71
CA GLU A 53 9.35 2.77 -6.20
C GLU A 53 9.81 3.63 -5.04
N GLN A 54 11.13 3.74 -4.85
CA GLN A 54 11.69 4.62 -3.84
C GLN A 54 11.52 6.08 -4.27
N LEU A 55 10.83 6.86 -3.43
CA LEU A 55 10.73 8.29 -3.60
C LEU A 55 12.09 8.89 -3.20
N ARG A 56 12.78 9.52 -4.16
CA ARG A 56 14.09 10.17 -3.95
C ARG A 56 13.95 11.51 -3.22
N LEU A 57 13.32 11.47 -2.06
CA LEU A 57 13.20 12.60 -1.16
C LEU A 57 14.52 12.74 -0.38
N SER A 58 14.99 13.98 -0.19
CA SER A 58 16.06 14.24 0.78
C SER A 58 15.62 13.92 2.20
N ASP A 59 16.57 13.76 3.13
CA ASP A 59 16.25 13.47 4.54
C ASP A 59 15.26 14.48 5.13
N SER A 60 15.43 15.77 4.82
CA SER A 60 14.52 16.85 5.25
C SER A 60 13.11 16.75 4.66
N GLN A 61 13.00 16.28 3.42
CA GLN A 61 11.72 16.08 2.74
C GLN A 61 11.02 14.82 3.28
N MET A 62 11.78 13.77 3.62
CA MET A 62 11.24 12.59 4.29
C MET A 62 10.74 12.91 5.69
N GLU A 63 11.47 13.69 6.48
CA GLU A 63 11.01 14.13 7.81
C GLU A 63 9.74 14.97 7.72
N SER A 64 9.71 15.95 6.80
CA SER A 64 8.53 16.77 6.57
C SER A 64 7.33 15.93 6.12
N TRP A 65 7.56 14.93 5.25
CA TRP A 65 6.52 14.00 4.79
C TRP A 65 5.97 13.15 5.92
N ARG A 66 6.84 12.52 6.73
CA ARG A 66 6.40 11.70 7.88
C ARG A 66 5.60 12.52 8.89
N ALA A 67 6.05 13.74 9.18
CA ALA A 67 5.35 14.64 10.10
C ALA A 67 3.94 15.02 9.61
N GLN A 68 3.76 15.23 8.31
CA GLN A 68 2.44 15.49 7.71
C GLN A 68 1.57 14.22 7.68
N PHE A 69 2.15 13.08 7.33
CA PHE A 69 1.43 11.81 7.23
C PHE A 69 0.89 11.36 8.60
N GLN A 70 1.67 11.51 9.67
CA GLN A 70 1.25 11.16 11.02
C GLN A 70 0.11 12.07 11.53
N ARG A 71 0.14 13.37 11.23
CA ARG A 71 -0.96 14.29 11.59
C ARG A 71 -2.28 13.93 10.92
N VAL A 72 -2.24 13.54 9.63
CA VAL A 72 -3.43 13.13 8.88
C VAL A 72 -4.03 11.81 9.41
N GLU A 73 -3.23 10.92 10.01
CA GLU A 73 -3.77 9.71 10.65
C GLU A 73 -4.27 9.94 12.08
N GLU A 74 -3.67 10.88 12.84
CA GLU A 74 -4.11 11.24 14.21
C GLU A 74 -5.39 12.10 14.23
N GLU A 75 -5.68 12.86 13.16
CA GLU A 75 -6.94 13.63 13.04
C GLU A 75 -8.22 12.75 12.92
N GLY A 76 -8.06 11.42 12.84
CA GLY A 76 -9.16 10.45 12.90
C GLY A 76 -9.50 9.95 14.31
N ASP A 77 -8.78 10.38 15.35
CA ASP A 77 -8.92 9.94 16.76
C ASP A 77 -9.24 11.10 17.72
N GLU A 78 -9.78 12.22 17.22
CA GLU A 78 -10.37 13.29 18.03
C GLU A 78 -11.91 13.30 17.91
N ASP A 79 -12.57 12.18 18.21
CA ASP A 79 -14.01 12.17 18.51
C ASP A 79 -14.19 11.93 20.02
N GLY A 80 -14.00 13.02 20.77
CA GLY A 80 -14.06 13.05 22.23
C GLY A 80 -14.45 14.42 22.76
N PHE A 81 -15.41 15.07 22.10
CA PHE A 81 -16.15 16.18 22.70
C PHE A 81 -17.48 15.64 23.24
N GLU A 82 -17.60 15.49 24.57
CA GLU A 82 -18.89 15.67 25.24
C GLU A 82 -18.70 16.50 26.52
N ASP A 83 -19.29 17.69 26.44
CA ASP A 83 -19.73 18.72 27.40
C ASP A 83 -19.23 18.76 28.86
#